data_AF-A0A9E6F063-F1
#
_entry.id   AF-A0A9E6F063-F1
#
_cell.length_a   1.000
_cell.length_b   1.000
_cell.length_c   1.000
_cell.angle_alpha   90.00
_cell.angle_beta   90.00
_cell.angle_gamma   90.00
#
_symmetry.space_group_name_H-M   'P 1'
#
loop_
_entity.id
_entity.type
_entity.pdbx_description
1 polymer ?
#
loop_
_entity_poly.entity_id
_entity_poly.type
_entity_poly.pdbx_seq_one_letter_code
_entity_poly.pdbx_strand_id
1 'polypeptide(L)'
;MNTHKCKDCLLKSAAALNLNDSEFEILEGNSVQVNFKKGEIIIKQNAMSLNVAYLRTGIVKLHLQGPSREKILRIVKAPAYIGIPTTFGDKINRFSVTALEEATVCFIDSTLFRNFIYTNGKFAYEILVELCRNELIDYQRSASQAQKQITGLVAETLLCMSDNIYESDNFNFPLTRSEMGDLIGASRESVSRVLTDFSNEKIIEIHSNGISLLKKDLLKQISDKG
;
A
#
# COMPACT_ATOMS: atom_id res chain seq x y z
N MET A 1 -3.97 -25.38 12.10
CA MET A 1 -3.23 -24.25 11.49
C MET A 1 -2.93 -24.68 10.06
N ASN A 2 -3.64 -24.13 9.06
CA ASN A 2 -3.34 -24.45 7.66
C ASN A 2 -2.05 -23.73 7.26
N THR A 3 -0.91 -24.42 7.43
CA THR A 3 0.38 -24.02 6.88
C THR A 3 0.32 -24.20 5.37
N HIS A 4 -0.08 -23.14 4.65
CA HIS A 4 0.10 -23.10 3.21
C HIS A 4 1.60 -23.08 2.92
N LYS A 5 2.11 -24.14 2.30
CA LYS A 5 3.50 -24.22 1.87
C LYS A 5 3.86 -23.01 1.02
N CYS A 6 5.00 -22.38 1.27
CA CYS A 6 5.43 -21.20 0.50
C CYS A 6 5.57 -21.51 -0.99
N LYS A 7 5.98 -22.74 -1.31
CA LYS A 7 6.10 -23.27 -2.67
C LYS A 7 4.77 -23.31 -3.43
N ASP A 8 3.63 -23.45 -2.74
CA ASP A 8 2.32 -23.55 -3.38
C ASP A 8 1.51 -22.26 -3.25
N CYS A 9 2.14 -21.18 -2.76
CA CYS A 9 1.48 -19.89 -2.64
C CYS A 9 1.17 -19.33 -4.03
N LEU A 10 -0.10 -19.09 -4.31
CA LEU A 10 -0.56 -18.44 -5.55
C LEU A 10 -0.27 -16.92 -5.56
N LEU A 11 0.04 -16.37 -4.38
CA LEU A 11 0.32 -14.95 -4.15
C LEU A 11 1.81 -14.78 -3.87
N LYS A 12 2.67 -15.29 -4.76
CA LYS A 12 4.13 -15.10 -4.69
C LYS A 12 4.50 -13.76 -5.30
N SER A 13 5.57 -13.15 -4.78
CA SER A 13 6.20 -12.00 -5.43
C SER A 13 6.93 -12.46 -6.70
N ALA A 14 7.16 -11.53 -7.62
CA ALA A 14 8.01 -11.79 -8.79
C ALA A 14 9.41 -12.27 -8.37
N ALA A 15 9.95 -11.71 -7.28
CA ALA A 15 11.20 -12.17 -6.68
C ALA A 15 11.12 -13.63 -6.22
N ALA A 16 10.07 -14.02 -5.50
CA ALA A 16 9.90 -15.38 -5.00
C ALA A 16 9.78 -16.42 -6.13
N LEU A 17 9.28 -16.06 -7.32
CA LEU A 17 9.26 -16.96 -8.48
C LEU A 17 10.65 -17.39 -8.97
N ASN A 18 11.70 -16.67 -8.57
CA ASN A 18 13.08 -16.98 -8.92
C ASN A 18 13.80 -17.85 -7.88
N LEU A 19 13.10 -18.30 -6.84
CA LEU A 19 13.64 -19.23 -5.84
C LEU A 19 13.50 -20.68 -6.34
N ASN A 20 14.54 -21.49 -6.10
CA ASN A 20 14.48 -22.93 -6.34
C ASN A 20 13.84 -23.68 -5.16
N ASP A 21 13.62 -24.98 -5.33
CA ASP A 21 12.94 -25.82 -4.32
C ASP A 21 13.60 -25.78 -2.94
N SER A 22 14.94 -25.83 -2.88
CA SER A 22 15.68 -25.76 -1.61
C SER A 22 15.57 -24.37 -0.96
N GLU A 23 15.58 -23.30 -1.76
CA GLU A 23 15.39 -21.93 -1.27
C GLU A 23 13.96 -21.72 -0.75
N PHE A 24 12.95 -22.35 -1.36
CA PHE A 24 11.57 -22.32 -0.86
C PHE A 24 11.41 -23.04 0.47
N GLU A 25 12.06 -24.19 0.66
CA GLU A 25 12.05 -24.92 1.94
C GLU A 25 12.69 -24.07 3.05
N ILE A 26 13.81 -23.41 2.75
CA ILE A 26 14.46 -22.48 3.68
C ILE A 26 13.56 -21.29 3.99
N LEU A 27 12.89 -20.70 2.99
CA LEU A 27 11.95 -19.60 3.18
C LEU A 27 10.77 -20.00 4.08
N GLU A 28 10.21 -21.19 3.87
CA GLU A 28 9.10 -21.71 4.68
C GLU A 28 9.52 -21.89 6.15
N GLY A 29 10.72 -22.44 6.40
CA GLY A 29 11.25 -22.60 7.76
C GLY A 29 11.61 -21.30 8.48
N ASN A 30 11.77 -20.19 7.75
CA ASN A 30 12.22 -18.89 8.27
C ASN A 30 11.20 -17.77 8.02
N SER A 31 9.93 -18.13 7.85
CA SER A 31 8.85 -17.18 7.74
C SER A 31 7.70 -17.52 8.68
N VAL A 32 7.02 -16.48 9.18
CA VAL A 32 5.84 -16.61 10.03
C VAL A 32 4.70 -15.85 9.40
N GLN A 33 3.58 -16.54 9.20
CA GLN A 33 2.35 -15.92 8.75
C GLN A 33 1.55 -15.40 9.95
N VAL A 34 1.07 -14.16 9.86
CA VAL A 34 0.22 -13.52 10.86
C VAL A 34 -0.99 -12.89 10.15
N ASN A 35 -2.16 -13.02 10.76
CA ASN A 35 -3.39 -12.39 10.30
C ASN A 35 -3.65 -11.13 11.13
N PHE A 36 -4.10 -10.07 10.47
CA PHE A 36 -4.39 -8.77 11.05
C PHE A 36 -5.83 -8.38 10.74
N LYS A 37 -6.54 -7.87 11.74
CA LYS A 37 -7.85 -7.25 11.59
C LYS A 37 -7.69 -5.81 11.10
N LYS A 38 -8.76 -5.26 10.52
CA LYS A 38 -8.85 -3.83 10.19
C LYS A 38 -8.46 -2.97 11.42
N GLY A 39 -7.54 -2.03 11.21
CA GLY A 39 -7.03 -1.11 12.22
C GLY A 39 -5.81 -1.62 13.00
N GLU A 40 -5.43 -2.89 12.88
CA GLU A 40 -4.26 -3.41 13.58
C GLU A 40 -2.94 -2.94 12.93
N ILE A 41 -1.97 -2.61 13.79
CA ILE A 41 -0.63 -2.16 13.38
C ILE A 41 0.23 -3.39 13.05
N ILE A 42 0.73 -3.45 11.82
CA ILE A 42 1.61 -4.50 11.30
C ILE A 42 3.08 -4.14 11.54
N ILE A 43 3.45 -2.89 11.24
CA ILE A 43 4.79 -2.33 11.47
C ILE A 43 4.60 -1.05 12.29
N LYS A 44 5.38 -0.87 13.35
CA LYS A 44 5.30 0.33 14.20
C LYS A 44 6.52 1.22 14.00
N GLN A 45 6.29 2.49 13.70
CA GLN A 45 7.34 3.51 13.63
C GLN A 45 8.16 3.54 14.92
N ASN A 46 9.47 3.75 14.79
CA ASN A 46 10.49 3.74 15.83
C ASN A 46 10.69 2.40 16.55
N ALA A 47 9.98 1.34 16.16
CA ALA A 47 10.29 -0.01 16.62
C ALA A 47 11.43 -0.62 15.80
N MET A 48 12.14 -1.59 16.38
CA MET A 48 13.16 -2.35 15.64
C MET A 48 12.52 -3.16 14.51
N SER A 49 13.23 -3.21 13.38
CA SER A 49 12.87 -3.96 12.18
C SER A 49 13.81 -5.16 12.06
N LEU A 50 13.28 -6.36 12.35
CA LEU A 50 14.04 -7.62 12.28
C LEU A 50 13.60 -8.51 11.12
N ASN A 51 12.42 -8.24 10.55
CA ASN A 51 11.80 -9.06 9.52
C ASN A 51 11.36 -8.18 8.34
N VAL A 52 11.50 -8.72 7.13
CA VAL A 52 10.84 -8.18 5.94
C VAL A 52 9.39 -8.65 5.97
N ALA A 53 8.45 -7.73 5.79
CA ALA A 53 7.03 -8.06 5.76
C ALA A 53 6.55 -8.16 4.30
N TYR A 54 5.85 -9.24 3.99
CA TYR A 54 5.23 -9.46 2.69
C TYR A 54 3.72 -9.56 2.87
N LEU A 55 3.00 -8.59 2.31
CA LEU A 55 1.54 -8.54 2.35
C LEU A 55 1.00 -9.54 1.32
N ARG A 56 0.36 -10.60 1.80
CA ARG A 56 -0.23 -11.65 0.95
C ARG A 56 -1.65 -11.30 0.52
N THR A 57 -2.47 -10.82 1.43
CA THR A 57 -3.86 -10.42 1.17
C THR A 57 -4.20 -9.15 1.94
N GLY A 58 -5.23 -8.45 1.47
CA GLY A 58 -5.74 -7.23 2.10
C GLY A 58 -5.11 -5.95 1.57
N ILE A 59 -5.44 -4.86 2.24
CA ILE A 59 -5.01 -3.51 1.90
C ILE A 59 -4.46 -2.87 3.18
N VAL A 60 -3.34 -2.16 3.06
CA VAL A 60 -2.69 -1.49 4.18
C VAL A 60 -2.38 -0.04 3.85
N LYS A 61 -2.30 0.80 4.89
CA LYS A 61 -1.74 2.15 4.78
C LYS A 61 -0.34 2.19 5.37
N LEU A 62 0.60 2.80 4.64
CA LEU A 62 1.89 3.23 5.16
C LEU A 62 1.71 4.67 5.65
N HIS A 63 2.05 4.95 6.90
CA HIS A 63 1.85 6.26 7.49
C HIS A 63 2.97 6.66 8.45
N LEU A 64 3.21 7.96 8.50
CA LEU A 64 4.21 8.58 9.34
C LEU A 64 3.52 9.48 10.35
N GLN A 65 3.82 9.29 11.63
CA GLN A 65 3.43 10.25 12.65
C GLN A 65 4.37 11.46 12.57
N GLY A 66 3.82 12.60 12.13
CA GLY A 66 4.50 13.88 12.15
C GLY A 66 4.31 14.62 13.47
N PRO A 67 4.94 15.81 13.62
CA PRO A 67 4.85 16.61 14.85
C PRO A 67 3.42 17.03 15.23
N SER A 68 2.57 17.27 14.24
CA SER A 68 1.21 17.79 14.44
C SER A 68 0.11 16.85 13.97
N ARG A 69 0.34 16.07 12.90
CA ARG A 69 -0.63 15.14 12.33
C ARG A 69 0.04 13.92 11.70
N GLU A 70 -0.74 12.87 11.53
CA GLU A 70 -0.39 11.72 10.68
C GLU A 70 -0.31 12.16 9.22
N LYS A 71 0.64 11.60 8.48
CA LYS A 71 0.69 11.66 7.01
C LYS A 71 0.61 10.24 6.49
N ILE A 72 -0.44 9.90 5.76
CA ILE A 72 -0.48 8.63 5.04
C ILE A 72 0.42 8.79 3.82
N LEU A 73 1.47 7.98 3.73
CA LEU A 73 2.47 8.00 2.67
C LEU A 73 2.03 7.20 1.45
N ARG A 74 1.29 6.10 1.66
CA ARG A 74 0.84 5.22 0.58
C ARG A 74 -0.28 4.30 1.04
N ILE A 75 -1.08 3.85 0.09
CA ILE A 75 -2.00 2.72 0.24
C ILE A 75 -1.49 1.59 -0.65
N VAL A 76 -1.34 0.41 -0.07
CA VAL A 76 -0.74 -0.74 -0.74
C VAL A 76 -1.73 -1.88 -0.71
N LYS A 77 -2.05 -2.41 -1.89
CA LYS A 77 -2.82 -3.63 -2.06
C LYS A 77 -1.88 -4.82 -2.21
N ALA A 78 -2.29 -5.95 -1.66
CA ALA A 78 -1.60 -7.21 -1.84
C ALA A 78 -1.71 -7.74 -3.28
N PRO A 79 -0.74 -8.52 -3.78
CA PRO A 79 0.51 -8.91 -3.11
C PRO A 79 1.61 -7.85 -3.23
N ALA A 80 2.32 -7.55 -2.14
CA ALA A 80 3.41 -6.56 -2.17
C ALA A 80 4.38 -6.73 -1.00
N TYR A 81 5.66 -6.37 -1.18
CA TYR A 81 6.54 -6.18 -0.03
C TYR A 81 6.24 -4.86 0.67
N ILE A 82 6.23 -4.91 2.00
CA ILE A 82 6.04 -3.75 2.87
C ILE A 82 7.21 -3.67 3.86
N GLY A 83 7.79 -2.49 3.99
CA GLY A 83 8.87 -2.25 4.95
C GLY A 83 10.30 -2.55 4.49
N ILE A 84 10.54 -3.01 3.24
CA ILE A 84 11.92 -3.20 2.72
C ILE A 84 12.82 -1.97 2.97
N PRO A 85 12.41 -0.71 2.66
CA PRO A 85 13.27 0.46 2.87
C PRO A 85 13.73 0.65 4.31
N THR A 86 12.95 0.14 5.27
CA THR A 86 13.23 0.35 6.69
C THR A 86 13.95 -0.82 7.36
N THR A 87 13.96 -2.00 6.74
CA THR A 87 14.62 -3.20 7.26
C THR A 87 16.12 -3.26 6.90
N PHE A 88 16.52 -2.79 5.71
CA PHE A 88 17.89 -2.99 5.19
C PHE A 88 18.90 -1.86 5.48
N GLY A 89 18.48 -0.77 6.12
CA GLY A 89 19.36 0.33 6.55
C GLY A 89 19.61 0.36 8.05
N ASP A 90 18.79 1.12 8.79
CA ASP A 90 19.01 1.45 10.20
C ASP A 90 18.44 0.43 11.20
N LYS A 91 17.79 -0.64 10.71
CA LYS A 91 17.01 -1.61 11.52
C LYS A 91 15.95 -0.96 12.43
N ILE A 92 15.56 0.27 12.14
CA ILE A 92 14.50 1.00 12.86
C ILE A 92 13.44 1.37 11.84
N ASN A 93 12.19 1.04 12.15
CA ASN A 93 11.04 1.38 11.31
C ASN A 93 10.86 2.89 11.24
N ARG A 94 10.99 3.49 10.06
CA ARG A 94 10.82 4.94 9.84
C ARG A 94 9.35 5.35 9.69
N PHE A 95 8.46 4.40 9.42
CA PHE A 95 7.02 4.60 9.29
C PHE A 95 6.27 3.43 9.92
N SER A 96 4.96 3.60 10.11
CA SER A 96 4.05 2.55 10.52
C SER A 96 3.30 1.96 9.32
N VAL A 97 2.84 0.72 9.46
CA VAL A 97 1.93 0.07 8.53
C VAL A 97 0.72 -0.43 9.30
N THR A 98 -0.48 -0.08 8.85
CA THR A 98 -1.74 -0.46 9.49
C THR A 98 -2.68 -1.09 8.47
N ALA A 99 -3.34 -2.17 8.86
CA ALA A 99 -4.33 -2.84 8.02
C ALA A 99 -5.58 -1.96 7.83
N LEU A 100 -5.99 -1.72 6.58
CA LEU A 100 -7.23 -1.01 6.23
C LEU A 100 -8.42 -1.97 6.08
N GLU A 101 -8.13 -3.24 5.81
CA GLU A 101 -9.05 -4.36 5.74
C GLU A 101 -8.40 -5.59 6.40
N GLU A 102 -9.09 -6.73 6.50
CA GLU A 102 -8.45 -7.96 6.95
C GLU A 102 -7.26 -8.31 6.06
N ALA A 103 -6.11 -8.58 6.67
CA ALA A 103 -4.86 -8.75 5.96
C ALA A 103 -4.08 -9.95 6.49
N THR A 104 -3.40 -10.65 5.58
CA THR A 104 -2.44 -11.71 5.92
C THR A 104 -1.05 -11.26 5.51
N VAL A 105 -0.11 -11.33 6.44
CA VAL A 105 1.28 -10.90 6.23
C VAL A 105 2.22 -12.05 6.57
N CYS A 106 3.22 -12.26 5.73
CA CYS A 106 4.35 -13.14 6.01
C CYS A 106 5.54 -12.29 6.46
N PHE A 107 6.02 -12.52 7.67
CA PHE A 107 7.27 -11.96 8.17
C PHE A 107 8.39 -12.93 7.85
N ILE A 108 9.37 -12.46 7.08
CA ILE A 108 10.53 -13.24 6.62
C ILE A 108 11.77 -12.72 7.37
N ASP A 109 12.58 -13.63 7.91
CA ASP A 109 13.82 -13.25 8.57
C ASP A 109 14.70 -12.39 7.65
N SER A 110 15.15 -11.23 8.16
CA SER A 110 15.91 -10.27 7.36
C SER A 110 17.30 -10.76 6.96
N THR A 111 17.90 -11.69 7.72
CA THR A 111 19.19 -12.31 7.40
C THR A 111 19.03 -13.28 6.24
N LEU A 112 17.97 -14.08 6.25
CA LEU A 112 17.63 -14.96 5.12
C LEU A 112 17.35 -14.15 3.85
N PHE A 113 16.50 -13.13 3.94
CA PHE A 113 16.17 -12.30 2.78
C PHE A 113 17.42 -11.64 2.18
N ARG A 114 18.34 -11.16 3.04
CA ARG A 114 19.65 -10.66 2.62
C ARG A 114 20.48 -11.73 1.90
N ASN A 115 20.48 -12.95 2.42
CA ASN A 115 21.19 -14.07 1.79
C ASN A 115 20.66 -14.32 0.38
N PHE A 116 19.34 -14.35 0.17
CA PHE A 116 18.77 -14.48 -1.17
C PHE A 116 19.19 -13.35 -2.12
N ILE A 117 19.28 -12.11 -1.64
CA ILE A 117 19.80 -11.00 -2.45
C ILE A 117 21.25 -11.27 -2.89
N TYR A 118 22.10 -11.78 -2.00
CA TYR A 118 23.52 -12.05 -2.30
C TYR A 118 23.74 -13.28 -3.19
N THR A 119 22.92 -14.32 -3.03
CA THR A 119 23.14 -15.61 -3.71
C THR A 119 22.30 -15.77 -4.97
N ASN A 120 21.22 -15.00 -5.13
CA ASN A 120 20.29 -15.13 -6.25
C ASN A 120 20.07 -13.77 -6.93
N GLY A 121 20.88 -13.51 -7.97
CA GLY A 121 20.82 -12.24 -8.71
C GLY A 121 19.49 -11.96 -9.40
N LYS A 122 18.72 -13.00 -9.79
CA LYS A 122 17.38 -12.82 -10.37
C LYS A 122 16.37 -12.39 -9.31
N PHE A 123 16.41 -13.01 -8.13
CA PHE A 123 15.62 -12.56 -6.98
C PHE A 123 15.92 -11.10 -6.64
N ALA A 124 17.22 -10.75 -6.55
CA ALA A 124 17.66 -9.39 -6.24
C ALA A 124 17.19 -8.37 -7.29
N TYR A 125 17.23 -8.72 -8.58
CA TYR A 125 16.77 -7.87 -9.66
C TYR A 125 15.28 -7.53 -9.55
N GLU A 126 14.42 -8.52 -9.28
CA GLU A 126 12.98 -8.27 -9.12
C GLU A 126 12.67 -7.37 -7.92
N ILE A 127 13.41 -7.52 -6.80
CA ILE A 127 13.31 -6.60 -5.66
C ILE A 127 13.71 -5.18 -6.05
N LEU A 128 14.81 -5.02 -6.80
CA LEU A 128 15.26 -3.71 -7.27
C LEU A 128 14.21 -3.05 -8.18
N VAL A 129 13.63 -3.82 -9.11
CA VAL A 129 12.58 -3.33 -10.01
C VAL A 129 11.35 -2.88 -9.21
N GLU A 130 10.92 -3.63 -8.20
CA GLU A 130 9.81 -3.24 -7.32
C GLU A 130 10.11 -1.96 -6.55
N LEU A 131 11.32 -1.81 -6.00
CA LEU A 131 11.74 -0.59 -5.31
C LEU A 131 11.77 0.63 -6.25
N CYS A 132 12.32 0.50 -7.47
CA CYS A 132 12.33 1.59 -8.44
C CYS A 132 10.91 1.98 -8.89
N ARG A 133 10.02 1.01 -9.12
CA ARG A 133 8.60 1.31 -9.44
C ARG A 133 7.94 2.07 -8.29
N ASN A 134 8.18 1.62 -7.06
CA ASN A 134 7.65 2.28 -5.87
C ASN A 134 8.18 3.72 -5.73
N GLU A 135 9.47 3.94 -5.96
CA GLU A 135 10.10 5.25 -5.89
C GLU A 135 9.52 6.23 -6.93
N LEU A 136 9.31 5.77 -8.17
CA LEU A 136 8.69 6.58 -9.22
C LEU A 136 7.26 7.00 -8.87
N ILE A 137 6.47 6.11 -8.25
CA ILE A 137 5.12 6.44 -7.75
C ILE A 137 5.20 7.53 -6.68
N ASP A 138 6.17 7.46 -5.76
CA ASP A 138 6.34 8.49 -4.73
C ASP A 138 6.74 9.85 -5.34
N TYR A 139 7.58 9.86 -6.37
CA TYR A 139 7.93 11.10 -7.09
C TYR A 139 6.73 11.73 -7.78
N GLN A 140 5.94 10.94 -8.51
CA GLN A 140 4.72 11.44 -9.16
C GLN A 140 3.75 12.01 -8.13
N ARG A 141 3.56 11.29 -7.02
CA ARG A 141 2.66 11.72 -5.96
C ARG A 141 3.18 12.98 -5.26
N SER A 142 4.48 13.10 -5.05
CA SER A 142 5.08 14.32 -4.50
C SER A 142 4.85 15.52 -5.41
N ALA A 143 5.00 15.35 -6.73
CA ALA A 143 4.68 16.39 -7.71
C ALA A 143 3.18 16.75 -7.69
N SER A 144 2.28 15.76 -7.72
CA SER A 144 0.83 15.99 -7.63
C SER A 144 0.48 16.78 -6.37
N GLN A 145 1.01 16.41 -5.20
CA GLN A 145 0.73 17.10 -3.94
C GLN A 145 1.25 18.55 -3.90
N ALA A 146 2.29 18.86 -4.67
CA ALA A 146 2.84 20.21 -4.75
C ALA A 146 2.12 21.10 -5.77
N GLN A 147 1.53 20.52 -6.82
CA GLN A 147 1.03 21.27 -7.98
C GLN A 147 -0.49 21.26 -8.12
N LYS A 148 -1.16 20.18 -7.71
CA LYS A 148 -2.61 20.02 -7.87
C LYS A 148 -3.38 20.65 -6.72
N GLN A 149 -4.58 21.13 -7.04
CA GLN A 149 -5.58 21.56 -6.08
C GLN A 149 -6.23 20.35 -5.40
N ILE A 150 -6.91 20.61 -4.28
CA ILE A 150 -7.57 19.55 -3.49
C ILE A 150 -8.57 18.76 -4.34
N THR A 151 -9.30 19.42 -5.24
CA THR A 151 -10.26 18.78 -6.14
C THR A 151 -9.59 17.76 -7.08
N GLY A 152 -8.46 18.13 -7.70
CA GLY A 152 -7.68 17.23 -8.55
C GLY A 152 -7.07 16.07 -7.77
N LEU A 153 -6.60 16.32 -6.54
CA LEU A 153 -6.06 15.27 -5.65
C LEU A 153 -7.11 14.27 -5.18
N VAL A 154 -8.34 14.71 -4.89
CA VAL A 154 -9.45 13.81 -4.56
C VAL A 154 -9.81 12.96 -5.78
N ALA A 155 -9.91 13.56 -6.97
CA ALA A 155 -10.15 12.82 -8.20
C ALA A 155 -9.04 11.79 -8.49
N GLU A 156 -7.77 12.18 -8.36
CA GLU A 156 -6.62 11.29 -8.50
C GLU A 156 -6.69 10.11 -7.53
N THR A 157 -7.05 10.37 -6.27
CA THR A 157 -7.18 9.32 -5.25
C THR A 157 -8.30 8.34 -5.59
N LEU A 158 -9.45 8.82 -6.06
CA LEU A 158 -10.57 7.97 -6.46
C LEU A 158 -10.23 7.11 -7.70
N LEU A 159 -9.53 7.69 -8.67
CA LEU A 159 -9.03 6.97 -9.83
C LEU A 159 -8.02 5.89 -9.42
N CYS A 160 -7.07 6.21 -8.54
CA CYS A 160 -6.11 5.24 -8.01
C CYS A 160 -6.82 4.08 -7.27
N MET A 161 -7.86 4.36 -6.48
CA MET A 161 -8.67 3.31 -5.87
C MET A 161 -9.35 2.43 -6.91
N SER A 162 -9.90 3.03 -7.96
CA SER A 162 -10.59 2.29 -9.01
C SER A 162 -9.63 1.45 -9.86
N ASP A 163 -8.55 2.03 -10.34
CA ASP A 163 -7.68 1.44 -11.36
C ASP A 163 -6.59 0.53 -10.77
N ASN A 164 -6.05 0.88 -9.60
CA ASN A 164 -4.88 0.21 -9.03
C ASN A 164 -5.22 -0.66 -7.82
N ILE A 165 -6.24 -0.29 -7.04
CA ILE A 165 -6.60 -1.00 -5.81
C ILE A 165 -7.77 -1.96 -6.06
N TYR A 166 -8.93 -1.50 -6.52
CA TYR A 166 -10.10 -2.37 -6.60
C TYR A 166 -10.34 -2.93 -8.00
N GLU A 167 -9.69 -2.38 -9.02
CA GLU A 167 -9.86 -2.76 -10.44
C GLU A 167 -11.36 -2.76 -10.83
N SER A 168 -12.09 -1.77 -10.30
CA SER A 168 -13.54 -1.64 -10.39
C SER A 168 -13.93 -0.17 -10.24
N ASP A 169 -14.98 0.25 -10.95
CA ASP A 169 -15.56 1.58 -10.78
C ASP A 169 -16.52 1.65 -9.57
N ASN A 170 -16.86 0.51 -8.99
CA ASN A 170 -17.63 0.41 -7.75
C ASN A 170 -16.82 -0.35 -6.69
N PHE A 171 -16.48 0.34 -5.61
CA PHE A 171 -15.59 -0.22 -4.59
C PHE A 171 -15.95 0.24 -3.18
N ASN A 172 -15.59 -0.60 -2.22
CA ASN A 172 -15.63 -0.21 -0.81
C ASN A 172 -14.48 0.75 -0.56
N PHE A 173 -14.78 1.97 -0.12
CA PHE A 173 -13.73 2.97 0.10
C PHE A 173 -13.18 2.81 1.52
N PRO A 174 -11.91 2.39 1.69
CA PRO A 174 -11.45 1.91 2.99
C PRO A 174 -11.06 3.06 3.93
N LEU A 175 -10.92 4.28 3.42
CA LEU A 175 -10.45 5.45 4.15
C LEU A 175 -11.61 6.28 4.71
N THR A 176 -11.42 6.79 5.91
CA THR A 176 -12.23 7.91 6.40
C THR A 176 -11.89 9.21 5.67
N ARG A 177 -12.76 10.22 5.79
CA ARG A 177 -12.49 11.57 5.25
C ARG A 177 -11.24 12.22 5.86
N SER A 178 -10.94 11.90 7.12
CA SER A 178 -9.71 12.35 7.78
C SER A 178 -8.49 11.71 7.15
N GLU A 179 -8.52 10.38 6.98
CA GLU A 179 -7.40 9.63 6.40
C GLU A 179 -7.16 10.02 4.94
N MET A 180 -8.21 10.29 4.16
CA MET A 180 -8.04 10.85 2.82
C MET A 180 -7.39 12.23 2.88
N GLY A 181 -7.74 13.06 3.88
CA GLY A 181 -7.04 14.31 4.16
C GLY A 181 -5.56 14.10 4.52
N ASP A 182 -5.24 13.10 5.33
CA ASP A 182 -3.87 12.72 5.69
C ASP A 182 -3.08 12.16 4.51
N LEU A 183 -3.77 11.55 3.54
CA LEU A 183 -3.18 11.10 2.28
C LEU A 183 -2.79 12.28 1.40
N ILE A 184 -3.75 13.17 1.11
CA ILE A 184 -3.58 14.25 0.11
C ILE A 184 -3.07 15.57 0.69
N GLY A 185 -2.97 15.69 2.02
CA GLY A 185 -2.54 16.94 2.67
C GLY A 185 -3.65 17.98 2.84
N ALA A 186 -4.92 17.56 2.89
CA ALA A 186 -6.07 18.43 3.07
C ALA A 186 -6.70 18.28 4.47
N SER A 187 -7.61 19.18 4.83
CA SER A 187 -8.47 19.01 6.00
C SER A 187 -9.62 18.05 5.70
N ARG A 188 -10.20 17.45 6.74
CA ARG A 188 -11.38 16.58 6.64
C ARG A 188 -12.54 17.31 5.98
N GLU A 189 -12.74 18.58 6.29
CA GLU A 189 -13.83 19.43 5.80
C GLU A 189 -13.67 19.71 4.30
N SER A 190 -12.45 20.01 3.85
CA SER A 190 -12.17 20.23 2.42
C SER A 190 -12.41 18.98 1.60
N VAL A 191 -11.93 17.82 2.07
CA VAL A 191 -12.21 16.52 1.44
C VAL A 191 -13.71 16.25 1.42
N SER A 192 -14.41 16.54 2.52
CA SER A 192 -15.85 16.34 2.62
C SER A 192 -16.61 17.17 1.60
N ARG A 193 -16.23 18.45 1.45
CA ARG A 193 -16.85 19.37 0.50
C ARG A 193 -16.71 18.87 -0.94
N VAL A 194 -15.48 18.55 -1.37
CA VAL A 194 -15.23 18.08 -2.74
C VAL A 194 -16.02 16.81 -3.07
N LEU A 195 -16.06 15.84 -2.15
CA LEU A 195 -16.82 14.61 -2.36
C LEU A 195 -18.34 14.87 -2.42
N THR A 196 -18.85 15.80 -1.62
CA THR A 196 -20.25 16.23 -1.71
C THR A 196 -20.54 16.91 -3.05
N ASP A 197 -19.64 17.77 -3.53
CA ASP A 197 -19.78 18.46 -4.82
C ASP A 197 -19.78 17.44 -5.98
N PHE A 198 -18.83 16.49 -5.98
CA PHE A 198 -18.82 15.39 -6.96
C PHE A 198 -20.09 14.55 -6.93
N SER A 199 -20.65 14.29 -5.75
CA SER A 199 -21.91 13.57 -5.61
C SER A 199 -23.09 14.37 -6.16
N ASN A 200 -23.17 15.67 -5.85
CA ASN A 200 -24.23 16.56 -6.33
C ASN A 200 -24.22 16.70 -7.86
N GLU A 201 -23.02 16.74 -8.46
CA GLU A 201 -22.82 16.80 -9.91
C GLU A 201 -22.96 15.43 -10.61
N LYS A 202 -23.28 14.38 -9.86
CA LYS A 202 -23.40 12.98 -10.33
C LYS A 202 -22.13 12.53 -11.05
N ILE A 203 -20.98 12.94 -10.54
CA ILE A 203 -19.66 12.48 -10.98
C ILE A 203 -19.35 11.16 -10.28
N ILE A 204 -19.71 11.08 -9.00
CA ILE A 204 -19.66 9.88 -8.17
C ILE A 204 -21.00 9.64 -7.49
N GLU A 205 -21.18 8.43 -7.00
CA GLU A 205 -22.23 8.08 -6.05
C GLU A 205 -21.57 7.60 -4.76
N ILE A 206 -22.07 8.06 -3.61
CA ILE A 206 -21.55 7.69 -2.29
C ILE A 206 -22.58 6.81 -1.60
N HIS A 207 -22.19 5.57 -1.32
CA HIS A 207 -23.00 4.59 -0.59
C HIS A 207 -22.54 4.51 0.87
N SER A 208 -23.25 3.76 1.71
CA SER A 208 -22.92 3.60 3.13
C SER A 208 -21.47 3.13 3.38
N ASN A 209 -20.95 2.25 2.52
CA ASN A 209 -19.63 1.65 2.66
C ASN A 209 -18.71 1.80 1.43
N GLY A 210 -19.10 2.59 0.43
CA GLY A 210 -18.40 2.59 -0.85
C GLY A 210 -18.65 3.80 -1.74
N ILE A 211 -17.95 3.82 -2.87
CA ILE A 211 -18.06 4.86 -3.90
C ILE A 211 -18.20 4.18 -5.26
N SER A 212 -19.11 4.72 -6.09
CA SER A 212 -19.24 4.36 -7.49
C SER A 212 -18.82 5.54 -8.37
N LEU A 213 -17.96 5.32 -9.36
CA LEU A 213 -17.55 6.35 -10.32
C LEU A 213 -18.55 6.38 -11.47
N LEU A 214 -19.40 7.41 -11.53
CA LEU A 214 -20.43 7.56 -12.56
C LEU A 214 -19.88 8.18 -13.85
N LYS A 215 -18.89 9.07 -13.72
CA LYS A 215 -18.26 9.80 -14.84
C LYS A 215 -16.73 9.74 -14.75
N LYS A 216 -16.16 8.55 -14.96
CA LYS A 216 -14.71 8.30 -14.84
C LYS A 216 -13.86 9.20 -15.74
N ASP A 217 -14.27 9.42 -16.99
CA ASP A 217 -13.55 10.31 -17.91
C ASP A 217 -13.52 11.76 -17.43
N LEU A 218 -14.60 12.24 -16.82
CA LEU A 218 -14.64 13.58 -16.23
C LEU A 218 -13.73 13.67 -14.99
N LEU A 219 -13.72 12.64 -14.13
CA LEU A 219 -12.76 12.57 -13.02
C LEU A 219 -11.32 12.62 -13.49
N LYS A 220 -11.00 11.94 -14.60
CA LYS A 220 -9.67 11.99 -15.20
C LYS A 220 -9.30 13.40 -15.65
N GLN A 221 -10.21 14.09 -16.33
CA GLN A 221 -9.99 15.49 -16.72
C GLN A 221 -9.81 16.42 -15.51
N ILE A 222 -10.59 16.22 -14.44
CA ILE A 222 -10.45 16.98 -13.19
C ILE A 222 -9.09 16.70 -12.54
N SER A 223 -8.65 15.44 -12.52
CA SER A 223 -7.34 15.06 -11.98
C SER A 223 -6.19 15.65 -12.78
N ASP A 224 -6.28 15.68 -14.11
CA ASP A 224 -5.21 16.14 -14.99
C ASP A 224 -5.07 17.67 -15.01
N LYS A 225 -6.17 18.41 -14.86
CA LYS A 225 -6.21 19.88 -14.94
C LYS A 225 -6.18 20.60 -13.60
N GLY A 226 -6.56 19.90 -12.53
CA GLY A 226 -6.80 20.49 -11.21
C GLY A 226 -5.64 20.31 -10.27
#